data_AF-A0A1R4HED5-F1
#
_entry.id   AF-A0A1R4HED5-F1
#
_cell.length_a   1.000
_cell.length_b   1.000
_cell.length_c   1.000
_cell.angle_alpha   90.00
_cell.angle_beta   90.00
_cell.angle_gamma   90.00
#
_symmetry.space_group_name_H-M   'P 1'
#
loop_
_entity.id
_entity.type
_entity.pdbx_description
1 polymer ?
#
loop_
_entity_poly.entity_id
_entity_poly.type
_entity_poly.pdbx_seq_one_letter_code
_entity_poly.pdbx_strand_id
1 'polypeptide(L)'
;MNQIDNWNHIQDMINHWLKVPENGYLGSSYGYKDTLAVLLENIPNDQVIQKIILKMREDLPILEGKQVSLNWIANSRQISITVDGNTAIFQLDS
;
A
#
# COMPACT_ATOMS: atom_id res chain seq x y z
N MET A 1 6.76 -23.54 3.13
CA MET A 1 5.99 -22.45 2.49
C MET A 1 6.86 -21.91 1.38
N ASN A 2 6.49 -22.10 0.12
CA ASN A 2 7.33 -21.67 -1.00
C ASN A 2 7.32 -20.13 -1.05
N GLN A 3 8.44 -19.54 -1.48
CA GLN A 3 8.56 -18.07 -1.54
C GLN A 3 7.48 -17.42 -2.43
N ILE A 4 7.00 -18.15 -3.45
CA ILE A 4 5.91 -17.73 -4.35
C ILE A 4 4.57 -17.62 -3.60
N ASP A 5 4.24 -18.59 -2.74
CA ASP A 5 2.99 -18.58 -1.96
C ASP A 5 2.95 -17.40 -0.98
N ASN A 6 4.13 -17.04 -0.44
CA ASN A 6 4.27 -15.91 0.47
C ASN A 6 4.10 -14.57 -0.24
N TRP A 7 4.61 -14.43 -1.47
CA TRP A 7 4.48 -13.19 -2.24
C TRP A 7 3.04 -12.92 -2.67
N ASN A 8 2.34 -13.93 -3.21
CA ASN A 8 0.94 -13.79 -3.59
C ASN A 8 0.08 -13.34 -2.40
N HIS A 9 0.32 -13.91 -1.22
CA HIS A 9 -0.38 -13.52 0.00
C HIS A 9 -0.09 -12.07 0.42
N ILE A 10 1.17 -11.61 0.31
CA ILE A 10 1.52 -10.21 0.55
C ILE A 10 0.80 -9.28 -0.43
N GLN A 11 0.75 -9.64 -1.70
CA GLN A 11 0.04 -8.85 -2.71
C GLN A 11 -1.46 -8.75 -2.40
N ASP A 12 -2.10 -9.85 -2.01
CA ASP A 12 -3.51 -9.86 -1.63
C ASP A 12 -3.77 -8.98 -0.41
N MET A 13 -2.89 -9.02 0.59
CA MET A 13 -2.99 -8.18 1.78
C MET A 13 -2.82 -6.68 1.46
N ILE A 14 -1.87 -6.33 0.61
CA ILE A 14 -1.66 -4.94 0.16
C ILE A 14 -2.87 -4.46 -0.65
N ASN A 15 -3.35 -5.26 -1.60
CA ASN A 15 -4.54 -4.95 -2.40
C ASN A 15 -5.78 -4.75 -1.52
N HIS A 16 -5.95 -5.59 -0.50
CA HIS A 16 -7.02 -5.43 0.47
C HIS A 16 -6.88 -4.10 1.23
N TRP A 17 -5.71 -3.83 1.81
CA TRP A 17 -5.44 -2.61 2.57
C TRP A 17 -5.71 -1.32 1.76
N LEU A 18 -5.36 -1.30 0.47
CA LEU A 18 -5.61 -0.18 -0.44
C LEU A 18 -7.11 0.06 -0.70
N LYS A 19 -7.95 -0.97 -0.55
CA LYS A 19 -9.39 -0.92 -0.83
C LYS A 19 -10.25 -0.74 0.41
N VAL A 20 -9.72 -0.96 1.60
CA VAL A 20 -10.44 -0.72 2.86
C VAL A 20 -10.42 0.78 3.19
N PRO A 21 -11.60 1.41 3.43
CA PRO A 21 -11.70 2.79 3.94
C PRO A 21 -10.86 2.97 5.21
N GLU A 22 -10.23 4.13 5.36
CA GLU A 22 -9.53 4.44 6.61
C GLU A 22 -10.57 4.56 7.73
N ASN A 23 -10.38 3.84 8.84
CA ASN A 23 -11.40 3.66 9.89
C ASN A 23 -12.64 2.84 9.49
N GLY A 24 -12.52 1.97 8.47
CA GLY A 24 -13.58 1.01 8.12
C GLY A 24 -13.93 0.02 9.24
N TYR A 25 -13.10 -0.05 10.29
CA TYR A 25 -13.38 -0.76 11.53
C TYR A 25 -13.43 0.23 12.70
N LEU A 26 -14.52 0.17 13.48
CA LEU A 26 -14.75 1.02 14.64
C LEU A 26 -13.57 0.91 15.64
N GLY A 27 -12.81 2.00 15.82
CA GLY A 27 -11.66 2.05 16.72
C GLY A 27 -10.33 1.56 16.13
N SER A 28 -10.23 1.31 14.82
CA SER A 28 -8.99 0.94 14.15
C SER A 28 -8.62 1.98 13.09
N SER A 29 -7.36 2.41 13.06
CA SER A 29 -6.83 3.22 11.98
C SER A 29 -6.62 2.43 10.68
N TYR A 30 -6.96 1.13 10.61
CA TYR A 30 -6.69 0.29 9.46
C TYR A 30 -7.36 0.80 8.17
N GLY A 31 -6.63 0.63 7.05
CA GLY A 31 -7.07 1.06 5.72
C GLY A 31 -6.49 2.42 5.34
N TYR A 32 -6.48 2.70 4.04
CA TYR A 32 -5.90 3.93 3.51
C TYR A 32 -6.65 4.50 2.31
N LYS A 33 -7.79 3.92 1.91
CA LYS A 33 -8.48 4.28 0.67
C LYS A 33 -8.80 5.78 0.58
N ASP A 34 -9.33 6.38 1.65
CA ASP A 34 -9.79 7.78 1.63
C ASP A 34 -8.63 8.78 1.66
N THR A 35 -7.58 8.49 2.44
CA THR A 35 -6.34 9.29 2.45
C THR A 35 -5.62 9.18 1.11
N LEU A 36 -5.56 7.98 0.53
CA LEU A 36 -4.94 7.71 -0.76
C LEU A 36 -5.68 8.43 -1.89
N ALA A 37 -7.02 8.53 -1.82
CA ALA A 37 -7.85 9.29 -2.76
C ALA A 37 -7.57 10.79 -2.75
N VAL A 38 -7.32 11.38 -1.58
CA VAL A 38 -6.89 12.80 -1.48
C VAL A 38 -5.47 12.97 -2.02
N LEU A 39 -4.59 12.00 -1.76
CA LEU A 39 -3.23 12.00 -2.28
C LEU A 39 -3.18 11.72 -3.79
N LEU A 40 -4.18 11.04 -4.37
CA LEU A 40 -4.33 10.74 -5.79
C LEU A 40 -4.52 12.00 -6.67
N GLU A 41 -4.98 13.10 -6.09
CA GLU A 41 -5.17 14.36 -6.81
C GLU A 41 -3.85 15.09 -7.10
N ASN A 42 -2.76 14.75 -6.40
CA ASN A 42 -1.45 15.38 -6.54
C ASN A 42 -0.32 14.34 -6.63
N ILE A 43 0.81 14.67 -7.26
CA ILE A 43 1.99 13.79 -7.17
C ILE A 43 2.50 13.87 -5.72
N PRO A 44 2.53 12.78 -4.95
CA PRO A 44 2.99 12.81 -3.56
C PRO A 44 4.49 13.12 -3.53
N ASN A 45 4.90 14.00 -2.62
CA ASN A 45 6.31 14.22 -2.34
C ASN A 45 6.91 13.08 -1.50
N ASP A 46 8.23 13.05 -1.36
CA ASP A 46 8.93 11.99 -0.62
C ASP A 46 8.43 11.83 0.82
N GLN A 47 8.10 12.93 1.50
CA GLN A 47 7.59 12.89 2.87
C GLN A 47 6.23 12.18 2.96
N VAL A 48 5.36 12.41 1.98
CA VAL A 48 4.07 11.72 1.88
C VAL A 48 4.32 10.23 1.62
N ILE A 49 5.16 9.88 0.65
CA ILE A 49 5.48 8.48 0.34
C ILE A 49 5.98 7.73 1.57
N GLN A 50 6.86 8.33 2.37
CA GLN A 50 7.35 7.72 3.61
C GLN A 50 6.23 7.52 4.64
N LYS A 51 5.30 8.45 4.79
CA LYS A 51 4.13 8.28 5.67
C LYS A 51 3.24 7.11 5.24
N ILE A 52 3.02 6.95 3.93
CA ILE A 52 2.25 5.82 3.38
C ILE A 52 2.95 4.51 3.75
N ILE A 53 4.26 4.42 3.51
CA ILE A 53 5.04 3.21 3.79
C ILE A 53 5.02 2.88 5.29
N LEU A 54 5.17 3.88 6.16
CA LEU A 54 5.11 3.69 7.62
C LEU A 54 3.75 3.12 8.03
N LYS A 55 2.65 3.75 7.59
CA LYS A 55 1.31 3.28 7.90
C LYS A 55 1.02 1.88 7.35
N MET A 56 1.46 1.60 6.12
CA MET A 56 1.33 0.27 5.52
C MET A 56 2.04 -0.80 6.36
N ARG A 57 3.21 -0.48 6.94
CA ARG A 57 3.93 -1.41 7.82
C ARG A 57 3.26 -1.57 9.18
N GLU A 58 2.64 -0.53 9.72
CA GLU A 58 1.85 -0.60 10.95
C GLU A 58 0.60 -1.48 10.77
N ASP A 59 -0.11 -1.30 9.66
CA ASP A 59 -1.36 -2.00 9.37
C ASP A 59 -1.15 -3.43 8.84
N LEU A 60 0.01 -3.73 8.23
CA LEU A 60 0.33 -5.04 7.66
C LEU A 60 1.56 -5.66 8.36
N PRO A 61 1.40 -6.37 9.48
CA PRO A 61 2.49 -7.03 10.20
C PRO A 61 3.33 -7.99 9.34
N ILE A 62 2.76 -8.53 8.26
CA ILE A 62 3.48 -9.37 7.28
C ILE A 62 4.64 -8.63 6.58
N LEU A 63 4.67 -7.29 6.65
CA LEU A 63 5.74 -6.45 6.13
C LEU A 63 6.83 -6.12 7.16
N GLU A 64 6.73 -6.64 8.38
CA GLU A 64 7.76 -6.44 9.40
C GLU A 64 9.11 -7.01 8.94
N GLY A 65 10.18 -6.20 9.09
CA GLY A 65 11.53 -6.56 8.64
C GLY A 65 11.74 -6.54 7.12
N LYS A 66 10.73 -6.19 6.31
CA LYS A 66 10.83 -6.16 4.84
C LYS A 66 11.27 -4.80 4.32
N GLN A 67 11.99 -4.80 3.21
CA GLN A 67 12.29 -3.57 2.47
C GLN A 67 11.11 -3.22 1.58
N VAL A 68 10.43 -2.11 1.87
CA VAL A 68 9.26 -1.64 1.13
C VAL A 68 9.56 -0.30 0.47
N SER A 69 9.28 -0.20 -0.83
CA SER A 69 9.29 1.06 -1.56
C SER A 69 7.99 1.23 -2.35
N LEU A 70 7.57 2.48 -2.50
CA LEU A 70 6.38 2.87 -3.23
C LEU A 70 6.76 3.90 -4.28
N ASN A 71 6.30 3.69 -5.52
CA ASN A 71 6.43 4.64 -6.61
C ASN A 71 5.07 4.99 -7.20
N TRP A 72 4.85 6.28 -7.37
CA TRP A 72 3.64 6.81 -8.01
C TRP A 72 3.74 6.74 -9.53
N ILE A 73 2.71 6.22 -10.19
CA ILE A 73 2.62 6.23 -11.66
C ILE A 73 1.64 7.33 -12.06
N ALA A 74 2.15 8.55 -12.15
CA ALA A 74 1.41 9.71 -12.64
C ALA A 74 0.81 9.36 -14.02
N ASN A 75 -0.46 9.74 -14.24
CA ASN A 75 -1.27 9.48 -15.44
C ASN A 75 -2.06 8.16 -15.50
N SER A 76 -1.93 7.25 -14.53
CA SER A 76 -2.66 5.96 -14.56
C SER A 76 -3.45 5.62 -13.29
N ARG A 77 -3.43 6.48 -12.25
CA ARG A 77 -3.99 6.17 -10.91
C ARG A 77 -3.51 4.81 -10.39
N GLN A 78 -2.25 4.50 -10.68
CA GLN A 78 -1.60 3.26 -10.26
C GLN A 78 -0.46 3.58 -9.32
N ILE A 79 -0.22 2.65 -8.42
CA ILE A 79 0.97 2.63 -7.58
C ILE A 79 1.75 1.36 -7.83
N SER A 80 3.06 1.49 -7.90
CA SER A 80 3.98 0.37 -7.88
C SER A 80 4.51 0.22 -6.46
N ILE A 81 4.33 -0.95 -5.86
CA ILE A 81 4.88 -1.28 -4.54
C ILE A 81 5.88 -2.42 -4.73
N THR A 82 7.09 -2.22 -4.21
CA THR A 82 8.14 -3.23 -4.19
C THR A 82 8.40 -3.68 -2.77
N VAL A 83 8.42 -5.00 -2.55
CA VAL A 83 8.71 -5.63 -1.26
C VAL A 83 9.81 -6.67 -1.45
N ASP A 84 10.96 -6.49 -0.78
CA ASP A 84 12.13 -7.38 -0.87
C ASP A 84 12.54 -7.69 -2.33
N GLY A 85 12.40 -6.72 -3.23
CA GLY A 85 12.71 -6.84 -4.66
C GLY A 85 11.58 -7.40 -5.55
N ASN A 86 10.44 -7.82 -4.98
CA ASN A 86 9.26 -8.22 -5.74
C ASN A 86 8.34 -7.03 -5.93
N THR A 87 7.93 -6.75 -7.17
CA THR A 87 7.12 -5.57 -7.51
C THR A 87 5.73 -5.97 -7.96
N ALA A 88 4.72 -5.26 -7.46
CA ALA A 88 3.34 -5.36 -7.92
C ALA A 88 2.78 -3.96 -8.21
N ILE A 89 1.95 -3.89 -9.26
CA ILE A 89 1.23 -2.68 -9.63
C ILE A 89 -0.22 -2.82 -9.19
N PHE A 90 -0.70 -1.83 -8.45
CA PHE A 90 -2.06 -1.79 -7.94
C PHE A 90 -2.82 -0.65 -8.60
N GLN A 91 -4.00 -0.96 -9.14
CA GLN A 91 -4.93 0.05 -9.62
C GLN A 91 -5.69 0.62 -8.44
N LEU A 92 -5.72 1.95 -8.33
CA LEU A 92 -6.53 2.63 -7.34
C LEU A 92 -7.88 2.94 -7.98
N ASP A 93 -8.95 2.42 -7.37
CA ASP A 93 -10.32 2.64 -7.83
C ASP A 93 -10.70 4.12 -7.66
N SER A 94 -11.50 4.65 -8.59
CA SER A 94 -11.98 6.04 -8.65
C SER A 94 -12.96 6.41 -7.54
#